data_AF-A0A9W7ZCX4-F1
#
_entry.id   AF-A0A9W7ZCX4-F1
#
_cell.length_a   1.000
_cell.length_b   1.000
_cell.length_c   1.000
_cell.angle_alpha   90.00
_cell.angle_beta   90.00
_cell.angle_gamma   90.00
#
_symmetry.space_group_name_H-M   'P 1'
#
loop_
_entity.id
_entity.type
_entity.pdbx_description
1 polymer ?
#
loop_
_entity_poly.entity_id
_entity_poly.type
_entity_poly.pdbx_seq_one_letter_code
_entity_poly.pdbx_strand_id
1 'polypeptide(L)'
;MDKKTGAQNANIVVDAPKQLAKDAEWLLRRCTKPNQREYLKIVQAVVMGFLVMGFVGYFTKLIHIPINNIIGGKAFKKGKSNKAGPEKRELVFKDEEQEYAVVTKILGNGRMEVQCFDKENKKRLGHIRGALRKKVWIGLGEYILVSLREFQDDKCDILLKYTDEEVKNLRKAGQLPEKTSNVDNMEEDDDLVKFDKDEEVSDMDVDIDDL
;
A
#
# COMPACT_ATOMS: atom_id res chain seq x y z
N MET A 1 -31.92 -0.56 -57.67
CA MET A 1 -31.27 -1.72 -57.02
C MET A 1 -31.52 -1.58 -55.51
N ASP A 2 -31.20 -2.55 -54.65
CA ASP A 2 -31.38 -2.48 -53.17
C ASP A 2 -32.71 -2.92 -52.53
N LYS A 3 -33.17 -4.15 -52.82
CA LYS A 3 -34.11 -4.85 -51.92
C LYS A 3 -33.71 -6.27 -51.50
N LYS A 4 -32.53 -6.77 -51.91
CA LYS A 4 -32.10 -8.16 -51.62
C LYS A 4 -31.10 -8.31 -50.46
N THR A 5 -30.45 -7.24 -49.99
CA THR A 5 -29.38 -7.33 -48.99
C THR A 5 -29.90 -7.39 -47.54
N GLY A 6 -31.09 -6.85 -47.25
CA GLY A 6 -31.65 -6.83 -45.88
C GLY A 6 -32.25 -8.15 -45.41
N ALA A 7 -32.80 -8.96 -46.32
CA ALA A 7 -33.49 -10.21 -45.97
C ALA A 7 -32.53 -11.36 -45.61
N GLN A 8 -31.30 -11.36 -46.13
CA GLN A 8 -30.31 -12.40 -45.81
C GLN A 8 -29.67 -12.18 -44.43
N ASN A 9 -29.47 -10.92 -44.02
CA ASN A 9 -28.86 -10.58 -42.72
C ASN A 9 -29.79 -10.83 -41.53
N ALA A 10 -31.11 -10.71 -41.72
CA ALA A 10 -32.09 -10.98 -40.67
C ALA A 10 -32.15 -12.47 -40.27
N ASN A 11 -31.92 -13.40 -41.20
CA ASN A 11 -31.91 -14.83 -40.87
C ASN A 11 -30.63 -15.22 -40.10
N ILE A 12 -29.47 -14.68 -40.47
CA ILE A 12 -28.17 -15.00 -39.84
C ILE A 12 -28.12 -14.61 -38.36
N VAL A 13 -28.65 -13.43 -38.00
CA VAL A 13 -28.64 -12.93 -36.60
C VAL A 13 -29.60 -13.71 -35.70
N VAL A 14 -30.68 -14.28 -36.26
CA VAL A 14 -31.72 -15.00 -35.50
C VAL A 14 -31.43 -16.52 -35.46
N ASP A 15 -30.69 -17.04 -36.45
CA ASP A 15 -30.32 -18.45 -36.54
C ASP A 15 -29.05 -18.80 -35.74
N ALA A 16 -28.10 -17.88 -35.59
CA ALA A 16 -26.91 -18.07 -34.74
C ALA A 16 -27.21 -18.42 -33.27
N PRO A 17 -28.11 -17.71 -32.54
CA PRO A 17 -28.47 -18.09 -31.17
C PRO A 17 -29.28 -19.39 -31.09
N LYS A 18 -30.06 -19.72 -32.13
CA LYS A 18 -30.78 -21.00 -32.22
C LYS A 18 -29.83 -22.18 -32.45
N GLN A 19 -28.75 -21.98 -33.20
CA GLN A 19 -27.70 -22.98 -33.41
C GLN A 19 -26.93 -23.23 -32.10
N LEU A 20 -26.52 -22.17 -31.40
CA LEU A 20 -25.86 -22.27 -30.09
C LEU A 20 -26.74 -22.96 -29.04
N ALA A 21 -28.04 -22.69 -29.02
CA ALA A 21 -28.97 -23.37 -28.12
C ALA A 21 -29.10 -24.87 -28.44
N LYS A 22 -29.16 -25.23 -29.73
CA LYS A 22 -29.19 -26.64 -30.18
C LYS A 22 -27.88 -27.37 -29.89
N ASP A 23 -26.74 -26.69 -30.05
CA ASP A 23 -25.42 -27.25 -29.77
C ASP A 23 -25.20 -27.42 -28.25
N ALA A 24 -25.69 -26.49 -27.43
CA ALA A 24 -25.69 -26.61 -25.97
C ALA A 24 -26.59 -27.76 -25.48
N GLU A 25 -27.76 -27.95 -26.11
CA GLU A 25 -28.66 -29.06 -25.80
C GLU A 25 -28.06 -30.40 -26.21
N TRP A 26 -27.34 -30.46 -27.34
CA TRP A 26 -26.60 -31.64 -27.78
C TRP A 26 -25.41 -31.97 -26.86
N LEU A 27 -24.74 -30.95 -26.32
CA LEU A 27 -23.64 -31.09 -25.34
C LEU A 27 -24.14 -31.61 -23.99
N LEU A 28 -25.25 -31.05 -23.49
CA LEU A 28 -25.87 -31.50 -22.22
C LEU A 28 -26.49 -32.90 -22.33
N ARG A 29 -26.99 -33.29 -23.51
CA ARG A 29 -27.48 -34.67 -23.78
C ARG A 29 -26.37 -35.73 -23.79
N ARG A 30 -25.10 -35.31 -23.92
CA ARG A 30 -23.93 -36.21 -23.88
C ARG A 30 -23.36 -36.40 -22.47
N CYS A 31 -23.86 -35.65 -21.48
CA CYS A 31 -23.60 -35.92 -20.07
C CYS A 31 -24.52 -37.05 -19.59
N THR A 32 -24.06 -38.29 -19.71
CA THR A 32 -24.61 -39.39 -18.91
C THR A 32 -24.40 -39.02 -17.45
N LYS A 33 -25.48 -38.68 -16.74
CA LYS A 33 -25.41 -38.30 -15.32
C LYS A 33 -24.68 -39.42 -14.58
N PRO A 34 -23.51 -39.15 -13.98
CA PRO A 34 -22.81 -40.18 -13.22
C PRO A 34 -23.75 -40.65 -12.11
N ASN A 35 -23.96 -41.96 -12.05
CA ASN A 35 -24.97 -42.52 -11.17
C ASN A 35 -24.57 -42.27 -9.70
N GLN A 36 -25.52 -42.18 -8.76
CA GLN A 36 -25.21 -41.76 -7.38
C GLN A 36 -24.09 -42.59 -6.72
N ARG A 37 -24.00 -43.88 -7.06
CA ARG A 37 -22.95 -44.80 -6.59
C ARG A 37 -21.57 -44.52 -7.21
N GLU A 38 -21.51 -44.07 -8.45
CA GLU A 38 -20.26 -43.69 -9.13
C GLU A 38 -19.78 -42.34 -8.61
N TYR A 39 -20.71 -41.41 -8.39
CA TYR A 39 -20.42 -40.12 -7.77
C TYR A 39 -19.84 -40.28 -6.36
N LEU A 40 -20.43 -41.14 -5.52
CA LEU A 40 -19.89 -41.40 -4.18
C LEU A 40 -18.47 -41.99 -4.22
N LYS A 41 -18.16 -42.87 -5.18
CA LYS A 41 -16.79 -43.41 -5.34
C LYS A 41 -15.79 -42.33 -5.73
N ILE A 42 -16.17 -41.42 -6.61
CA ILE A 42 -15.33 -40.29 -7.04
C ILE A 42 -15.09 -39.35 -5.86
N VAL A 43 -16.14 -38.98 -5.13
CA VAL A 43 -16.03 -38.11 -3.95
C VAL A 43 -15.14 -38.77 -2.89
N GLN A 44 -15.33 -40.06 -2.60
CA GLN A 44 -14.50 -40.80 -1.65
C GLN A 44 -13.02 -40.83 -2.08
N ALA A 45 -12.73 -41.05 -3.37
CA ALA A 45 -11.37 -41.06 -3.90
C ALA A 45 -10.71 -39.67 -3.80
N VAL A 46 -11.44 -38.61 -4.09
CA VAL A 46 -10.95 -37.22 -4.00
C VAL A 46 -10.68 -36.84 -2.54
N VAL A 47 -11.60 -37.18 -1.62
CA VAL A 47 -11.43 -36.94 -0.18
C VAL A 47 -10.21 -37.68 0.36
N MET A 48 -10.03 -38.95 -0.02
CA MET A 48 -8.87 -39.74 0.40
C MET A 48 -7.57 -39.16 -0.17
N GLY A 49 -7.58 -38.66 -1.40
CA GLY A 49 -6.44 -37.97 -2.02
C GLY A 49 -6.03 -36.69 -1.28
N PHE A 50 -7.00 -35.86 -0.89
CA PHE A 50 -6.74 -34.66 -0.09
C PHE A 50 -6.20 -34.98 1.30
N LEU A 51 -6.71 -36.04 1.93
CA LEU A 51 -6.19 -36.49 3.21
C LEU A 51 -4.73 -36.96 3.08
N VAL A 52 -4.39 -37.79 2.10
CA VAL A 52 -3.01 -38.28 1.91
C VAL A 52 -2.05 -37.15 1.52
N MET A 53 -2.40 -36.32 0.54
CA MET A 53 -1.57 -35.18 0.12
C MET A 53 -1.42 -34.14 1.24
N GLY A 54 -2.49 -33.89 2.00
CA GLY A 54 -2.47 -33.02 3.17
C GLY A 54 -1.61 -33.58 4.30
N PHE A 55 -1.69 -34.88 4.58
CA PHE A 55 -0.92 -35.53 5.63
C PHE A 55 0.58 -35.60 5.30
N VAL A 56 0.94 -35.87 4.04
CA VAL A 56 2.35 -35.83 3.58
C VAL A 56 2.93 -34.42 3.69
N GLY A 57 2.16 -33.39 3.29
CA GLY A 57 2.55 -31.99 3.49
C GLY A 57 2.67 -31.59 4.97
N TYR A 58 1.81 -32.12 5.84
CA TYR A 58 1.87 -31.91 7.28
C TYR A 58 3.09 -32.60 7.91
N PHE A 59 3.38 -33.84 7.51
CA PHE A 59 4.51 -34.63 8.01
C PHE A 59 5.86 -34.06 7.59
N THR A 60 6.01 -33.69 6.33
CA THR A 60 7.20 -32.99 5.84
C THR A 60 7.41 -31.67 6.56
N LYS A 61 6.34 -30.96 6.90
CA LYS A 61 6.40 -29.77 7.75
C LYS A 61 6.74 -30.09 9.21
N LEU A 62 6.28 -31.20 9.77
CA LEU A 62 6.59 -31.62 11.14
C LEU A 62 8.07 -32.00 11.31
N ILE A 63 8.60 -32.79 10.37
CA ILE A 63 9.98 -33.28 10.40
C ILE A 63 10.97 -32.14 10.11
N HIS A 64 10.58 -31.17 9.27
CA HIS A 64 11.40 -30.01 8.91
C HIS A 64 11.17 -28.77 9.81
N ILE A 65 10.62 -28.94 11.01
CA ILE A 65 10.71 -27.97 12.10
C ILE A 65 11.75 -28.51 13.09
N PRO A 66 13.06 -28.34 12.82
CA PRO A 66 14.08 -28.83 13.74
C PRO A 66 14.06 -27.97 15.01
N ILE A 67 13.74 -28.62 16.14
CA ILE A 67 14.11 -28.36 17.55
C ILE A 67 13.80 -26.97 18.18
N ASN A 68 13.60 -25.88 17.44
CA ASN A 68 13.46 -24.54 18.02
C ASN A 68 12.01 -24.02 18.19
N ASN A 69 11.00 -24.87 17.94
CA ASN A 69 9.57 -24.47 17.95
C ASN A 69 8.72 -25.14 19.06
N ILE A 70 9.34 -25.82 20.03
CA ILE A 70 8.65 -26.30 21.25
C ILE A 70 8.77 -25.32 22.42
N ILE A 71 9.71 -24.36 22.39
CA ILE A 71 9.95 -23.38 23.47
C ILE A 71 9.36 -21.98 23.20
N GLY A 72 8.75 -21.74 22.03
CA GLY A 72 8.15 -20.44 21.68
C GLY A 72 6.74 -20.61 21.16
N GLY A 73 5.74 -20.25 21.98
CA GLY A 73 4.32 -20.40 21.68
C GLY A 73 3.86 -19.80 20.34
N LYS A 74 2.80 -20.39 19.81
CA LYS A 74 2.07 -19.95 18.61
C LYS A 74 1.45 -18.57 18.83
N ALA A 75 2.03 -17.52 18.24
CA ALA A 75 1.30 -16.39 17.63
C ALA A 75 2.25 -15.26 17.17
N PHE A 76 3.18 -15.54 16.25
CA PHE A 76 3.58 -14.51 15.30
C PHE A 76 3.72 -15.16 13.94
N LYS A 77 2.72 -14.91 13.09
CA LYS A 77 2.89 -14.99 11.64
C LYS A 77 4.00 -14.00 11.31
N LYS A 78 5.26 -14.43 11.41
CA LYS A 78 6.42 -13.71 10.88
C LYS A 78 6.22 -13.76 9.37
N GLY A 79 5.34 -12.88 8.88
CA GLY A 79 5.35 -12.47 7.48
C GLY A 79 6.81 -12.20 7.16
N LYS A 80 7.28 -12.72 6.02
CA LYS A 80 8.66 -12.57 5.54
C LYS A 80 9.17 -11.24 6.04
N SER A 81 9.94 -11.27 7.13
CA SER A 81 10.67 -10.10 7.55
C SER A 81 11.58 -9.92 6.37
N ASN A 82 11.30 -8.92 5.55
CA ASN A 82 12.36 -8.30 4.78
C ASN A 82 13.54 -8.22 5.76
N LYS A 83 14.55 -9.09 5.57
CA LYS A 83 15.90 -8.87 6.08
C LYS A 83 16.49 -7.70 5.28
N ALA A 84 15.75 -6.61 5.29
CA ALA A 84 15.95 -5.38 4.57
C ALA A 84 15.26 -4.31 5.42
N GLY A 85 15.61 -4.24 6.71
CA GLY A 85 15.90 -2.91 7.24
C GLY A 85 16.93 -2.28 6.28
N PRO A 86 16.91 -0.96 6.04
CA PRO A 86 17.77 -0.36 5.04
C PRO A 86 19.18 -0.91 5.24
N GLU A 87 19.68 -1.70 4.28
CA GLU A 87 21.07 -2.14 4.31
C GLU A 87 21.88 -0.87 4.52
N LYS A 88 22.92 -0.97 5.36
CA LYS A 88 23.87 0.12 5.60
C LYS A 88 24.56 0.43 4.27
N ARG A 89 23.88 1.22 3.45
CA ARG A 89 24.33 1.73 2.18
C ARG A 89 25.40 2.78 2.47
N GLU A 90 26.33 2.92 1.55
CA GLU A 90 27.38 3.92 1.66
C GLU A 90 26.76 5.32 1.66
N LEU A 91 27.32 6.20 2.50
CA LEU A 91 26.87 7.58 2.61
C LEU A 91 27.16 8.30 1.29
N VAL A 92 26.10 8.77 0.64
CA VAL A 92 26.21 9.58 -0.59
C VAL A 92 26.34 11.05 -0.19
N PHE A 93 27.47 11.65 -0.53
CA PHE A 93 27.72 13.09 -0.39
C PHE A 93 27.10 13.88 -1.55
N LYS A 94 26.87 15.18 -1.33
CA LYS A 94 26.43 16.08 -2.40
C LYS A 94 27.53 16.34 -3.44
N ASP A 95 27.12 16.46 -4.69
CA ASP A 95 27.93 16.96 -5.81
C ASP A 95 27.72 18.47 -6.01
N GLU A 96 28.43 19.10 -6.95
CA GLU A 96 28.37 20.56 -7.19
C GLU A 96 26.97 21.06 -7.62
N GLU A 97 26.19 20.23 -8.31
CA GLU A 97 24.81 20.53 -8.76
C GLU A 97 23.74 20.02 -7.79
N GLN A 98 24.15 19.52 -6.63
CA GLN A 98 23.27 18.94 -5.63
C GLN A 98 23.40 19.67 -4.30
N GLU A 99 22.31 19.76 -3.57
CA GLU A 99 22.28 20.43 -2.27
C GLU A 99 21.47 19.64 -1.25
N TYR A 100 21.84 19.76 0.01
CA TYR A 100 21.07 19.19 1.10
C TYR A 100 19.83 20.05 1.35
N ALA A 101 18.70 19.44 1.68
CA ALA A 101 17.50 20.18 2.02
C ALA A 101 16.68 19.49 3.11
N VAL A 102 15.82 20.28 3.77
CA VAL A 102 14.80 19.79 4.69
C VAL A 102 13.41 20.06 4.12
N VAL A 103 12.51 19.10 4.25
CA VAL A 103 11.12 19.27 3.81
C VAL A 103 10.39 20.17 4.80
N THR A 104 9.87 21.30 4.33
CA THR A 104 9.14 22.28 5.16
C THR A 104 7.64 22.04 5.10
N LYS A 105 7.07 21.89 3.89
CA LYS A 105 5.63 21.70 3.67
C LYS A 105 5.35 20.70 2.55
N ILE A 106 4.26 19.96 2.64
CA ILE A 106 3.78 19.06 1.57
C ILE A 106 2.70 19.80 0.78
N LEU A 107 2.90 19.94 -0.54
CA LEU A 107 1.96 20.66 -1.42
C LEU A 107 1.01 19.71 -2.17
N GLY A 108 1.33 18.41 -2.22
CA GLY A 108 0.54 17.39 -2.92
C GLY A 108 0.97 17.15 -4.37
N ASN A 109 0.35 16.18 -5.05
CA ASN A 109 0.72 15.73 -6.41
C ASN A 109 2.23 15.46 -6.60
N GLY A 110 2.88 14.90 -5.57
CA GLY A 110 4.33 14.65 -5.59
C GLY A 110 5.21 15.90 -5.58
N ARG A 111 4.66 17.05 -5.16
CA ARG A 111 5.41 18.29 -4.93
C ARG A 111 5.44 18.64 -3.45
N MET A 112 6.52 19.26 -3.03
CA MET A 112 6.73 19.73 -1.66
C MET A 112 7.60 20.98 -1.65
N GLU A 113 7.46 21.79 -0.61
CA GLU A 113 8.33 22.92 -0.34
C GLU A 113 9.52 22.44 0.48
N VAL A 114 10.72 22.68 -0.04
CA VAL A 114 11.98 22.24 0.57
C VAL A 114 12.84 23.46 0.85
N GLN A 115 13.49 23.48 2.00
CA GLN A 115 14.45 24.50 2.36
C GLN A 115 15.85 23.93 2.13
N CYS A 116 16.53 24.43 1.11
CA CYS A 116 17.89 24.00 0.76
C CYS A 116 18.90 24.66 1.68
N PHE A 117 19.92 23.92 2.12
CA PHE A 117 21.04 24.39 2.94
C PHE A 117 22.15 25.03 2.10
N ASP A 118 21.77 25.72 1.03
CA ASP A 118 22.67 26.60 0.30
C ASP A 118 23.07 27.79 1.18
N LYS A 119 24.03 28.61 0.75
CA LYS A 119 24.52 29.80 1.45
C LYS A 119 23.40 30.75 1.88
N GLU A 120 22.32 30.81 1.11
CA GLU A 120 21.18 31.71 1.32
C GLU A 120 19.94 31.02 1.92
N ASN A 121 20.01 29.74 2.28
CA ASN A 121 18.88 28.96 2.84
C ASN A 121 17.54 29.13 2.09
N LYS A 122 17.57 29.17 0.74
CA LYS A 122 16.38 29.42 -0.08
C LYS A 122 15.36 28.29 0.01
N LYS A 123 14.08 28.67 -0.01
CA LYS A 123 12.96 27.73 -0.16
C LYS A 123 12.69 27.51 -1.64
N ARG A 124 12.60 26.24 -2.04
CA ARG A 124 12.40 25.80 -3.43
C ARG A 124 11.25 24.81 -3.50
N LEU A 125 10.65 24.70 -4.69
CA LEU A 125 9.63 23.71 -4.99
C LEU A 125 10.31 22.40 -5.44
N GLY A 126 10.26 21.40 -4.56
CA GLY A 126 10.77 20.07 -4.77
C GLY A 126 9.77 19.17 -5.49
N HIS A 127 10.21 18.52 -6.56
CA HIS A 127 9.46 17.48 -7.27
C HIS A 127 10.04 16.08 -6.96
N ILE A 128 9.20 15.15 -6.49
CA ILE A 128 9.67 13.80 -6.14
C ILE A 128 10.03 13.02 -7.41
N ARG A 129 11.29 12.60 -7.55
CA ARG A 129 11.73 11.74 -8.66
C ARG A 129 10.85 10.49 -8.75
N GLY A 130 10.46 10.12 -9.96
CA GLY A 130 9.55 8.99 -10.20
C GLY A 130 10.00 7.67 -9.56
N ALA A 131 11.32 7.44 -9.49
CA ALA A 131 11.92 6.29 -8.82
C ALA A 131 11.64 6.23 -7.31
N LEU A 132 11.57 7.40 -6.64
CA LEU A 132 11.31 7.51 -5.21
C LEU A 132 9.83 7.35 -4.88
N ARG A 133 8.92 7.84 -5.73
CA ARG A 133 7.46 7.86 -5.48
C ARG A 133 6.86 6.51 -5.08
N LYS A 134 7.41 5.39 -5.57
CA LYS A 134 6.93 4.03 -5.25
C LYS A 134 7.71 3.34 -4.13
N LYS A 135 8.91 3.82 -3.82
CA LYS A 135 9.88 3.13 -2.94
C LYS A 135 10.00 3.76 -1.56
N VAL A 136 9.91 5.09 -1.49
CA VAL A 136 10.25 5.84 -0.28
C VAL A 136 9.18 6.89 -0.01
N TRP A 137 8.65 6.87 1.22
CA TRP A 137 7.75 7.90 1.72
C TRP A 137 8.55 9.06 2.34
N ILE A 138 8.22 10.28 1.95
CA ILE A 138 8.87 11.51 2.41
C ILE A 138 7.81 12.34 3.16
N GLY A 139 8.09 12.65 4.43
CA GLY A 139 7.24 13.47 5.31
C GLY A 139 7.83 14.86 5.56
N LEU A 140 7.18 15.63 6.44
CA LEU A 140 7.67 16.92 6.92
C LEU A 140 8.91 16.73 7.80
N GLY A 141 9.85 17.69 7.77
CA GLY A 141 11.04 17.70 8.64
C GLY A 141 12.12 16.68 8.27
N GLU A 142 11.93 15.92 7.20
CA GLU A 142 12.87 14.91 6.70
C GLU A 142 14.02 15.55 5.93
N TYR A 143 15.21 14.94 6.02
CA TYR A 143 16.40 15.37 5.30
C TYR A 143 16.53 14.65 3.97
N ILE A 144 16.77 15.40 2.91
CA ILE A 144 16.80 14.91 1.54
C ILE A 144 17.99 15.50 0.77
N LEU A 145 18.40 14.78 -0.27
CA LEU A 145 19.33 15.25 -1.28
C LEU A 145 18.54 15.75 -2.48
N VAL A 146 18.86 16.95 -2.93
CA VAL A 146 18.15 17.66 -3.98
C VAL A 146 19.11 17.98 -5.12
N SER A 147 18.67 17.82 -6.36
CA SER A 147 19.38 18.31 -7.54
C SER A 147 18.78 19.65 -7.96
N LEU A 148 19.66 20.64 -8.13
CA LEU A 148 19.31 21.97 -8.59
C LEU A 148 19.21 22.00 -10.12
N ARG A 149 18.42 22.92 -10.66
CA ARG A 149 18.31 23.15 -12.11
C ARG A 149 19.03 24.44 -12.47
N GLU A 150 19.91 24.39 -13.47
CA GLU A 150 20.69 25.56 -13.91
C GLU A 150 19.83 26.77 -14.32
N PHE A 151 18.66 26.50 -14.91
CA PHE A 151 17.80 27.52 -15.52
C PHE A 151 16.64 28.00 -14.63
N GLN A 152 16.34 27.28 -13.54
CA GLN A 152 15.20 27.57 -12.66
C GLN A 152 15.60 27.30 -11.20
N ASP A 153 16.14 28.32 -10.52
CA ASP A 153 16.57 28.24 -9.12
C ASP A 153 15.38 27.93 -8.17
N ASP A 154 14.17 28.41 -8.47
CA ASP A 154 13.00 28.18 -7.61
C ASP A 154 12.52 26.72 -7.55
N LYS A 155 13.02 25.86 -8.44
CA LYS A 155 12.57 24.46 -8.56
C LYS A 155 13.73 23.49 -8.45
N CYS A 156 13.43 22.33 -7.91
CA CYS A 156 14.43 21.30 -7.73
C CYS A 156 13.81 19.90 -7.77
N ASP A 157 14.64 18.90 -8.05
CA ASP A 157 14.20 17.50 -8.09
C ASP A 157 14.80 16.72 -6.90
N ILE A 158 13.97 15.91 -6.24
CA ILE A 158 14.38 15.17 -5.03
C ILE A 158 15.02 13.84 -5.45
N LEU A 159 16.27 13.65 -5.06
CA LEU A 159 17.09 12.51 -5.48
C LEU A 159 17.03 11.36 -4.48
N LEU A 160 17.26 11.65 -3.20
CA LEU A 160 17.42 10.65 -2.14
C LEU A 160 16.83 11.16 -0.82
N LYS A 161 16.26 10.24 -0.02
CA LYS A 161 15.91 10.48 1.38
C LYS A 161 17.02 9.92 2.27
N TYR A 162 17.53 10.74 3.20
CA TYR A 162 18.47 10.29 4.22
C TYR A 162 17.75 9.66 5.40
N THR A 163 18.37 8.67 6.02
CA THR A 163 17.94 8.14 7.32
C THR A 163 18.53 8.98 8.45
N ASP A 164 17.96 8.89 9.65
CA ASP A 164 18.43 9.65 10.81
C ASP A 164 19.90 9.35 11.16
N GLU A 165 20.36 8.13 10.91
CA GLU A 165 21.77 7.74 11.09
C GLU A 165 22.68 8.45 10.08
N GLU A 166 22.26 8.49 8.82
CA GLU A 166 22.99 9.19 7.75
C GLU A 166 23.07 10.69 8.05
N VAL A 167 21.98 11.29 8.53
CA VAL A 167 21.93 12.70 8.95
C VAL A 167 22.91 12.98 10.10
N LYS A 168 23.00 12.10 11.09
CA LYS A 168 23.98 12.24 12.19
C LYS A 168 25.41 12.21 11.66
N ASN A 169 25.70 11.35 10.69
CA ASN A 169 27.03 11.27 10.09
C ASN A 169 27.35 12.51 9.23
N LEU A 170 26.38 13.02 8.48
CA LEU A 170 26.50 14.27 7.72
C LEU A 170 26.73 15.49 8.63
N ARG A 171 26.07 15.52 9.80
CA ARG A 171 26.31 16.56 10.82
C ARG A 171 27.71 16.46 11.41
N LYS A 172 28.20 15.26 11.72
CA LYS A 172 29.59 15.05 12.18
C LYS A 172 30.61 15.47 11.13
N ALA A 173 30.28 15.35 9.85
CA ALA A 173 31.11 15.81 8.74
C ALA A 173 31.07 17.35 8.55
N GLY A 174 30.26 18.08 9.31
CA GLY A 174 30.15 19.54 9.22
C GLY A 174 29.42 20.05 7.97
N GLN A 175 28.69 19.17 7.26
CA GLN A 175 28.01 19.53 6.01
C GLN A 175 26.58 20.06 6.20
N LEU A 176 26.01 19.81 7.38
CA LEU A 176 24.68 20.30 7.77
C LEU A 176 24.83 21.19 9.01
N PRO A 177 24.06 22.28 9.12
CA PRO A 177 24.04 23.07 10.34
C PRO A 177 23.54 22.20 11.51
N GLU A 178 24.23 22.29 12.65
CA GLU A 178 23.78 21.67 13.88
C GLU A 178 22.52 22.41 14.34
N LYS A 179 21.35 21.74 14.30
CA LYS A 179 20.08 22.35 14.73
C LYS A 179 20.24 22.91 16.16
N THR A 180 20.37 24.22 16.32
CA THR A 180 20.07 24.90 17.57
C THR A 180 18.55 24.95 17.66
N SER A 181 18.00 24.20 18.60
CA SER A 181 16.57 24.23 18.96
C SER A 181 16.18 25.63 19.40
N ASN A 182 15.41 26.32 18.56
CA ASN A 182 14.45 27.34 18.99
C ASN A 182 13.14 27.00 18.27
N VAL A 183 12.50 25.91 18.72
CA VAL A 183 11.13 25.52 18.34
C VAL A 183 10.36 25.29 19.65
N ASP A 184 10.38 26.29 20.53
CA ASP A 184 9.46 26.43 21.66
C ASP A 184 8.70 27.77 21.58
N ASN A 185 8.58 28.36 20.38
CA ASN A 185 7.74 29.54 20.13
C ASN A 185 6.93 29.33 18.84
N MET A 186 6.09 28.30 18.84
CA MET A 186 4.90 28.33 18.00
C MET A 186 3.74 28.23 18.97
N GLU A 187 3.05 29.36 19.12
CA GLU A 187 1.89 29.56 19.98
C GLU A 187 0.91 28.39 19.80
N GLU A 188 0.54 27.81 20.93
CA GLU A 188 -0.56 26.87 21.03
C GLU A 188 -1.84 27.65 20.70
N ASP A 189 -2.33 27.50 19.47
CA ASP A 189 -3.72 27.84 19.15
C ASP A 189 -4.61 26.84 19.90
N ASP A 190 -4.96 27.22 21.13
CA ASP A 190 -5.95 26.60 22.00
C ASP A 190 -7.36 26.69 21.37
N ASP A 191 -7.63 25.88 20.34
CA ASP A 191 -8.99 25.48 19.97
C ASP A 191 -9.28 24.08 20.51
N LEU A 192 -9.13 23.95 21.83
CA LEU A 192 -9.67 22.82 22.58
C LEU A 192 -11.19 23.02 22.70
N VAL A 193 -11.95 22.35 21.83
CA VAL A 193 -13.40 22.17 21.99
C VAL A 193 -13.64 21.48 23.33
N LYS A 194 -14.00 22.28 24.34
CA LYS A 194 -14.53 21.79 25.61
C LYS A 194 -15.87 21.12 25.31
N PHE A 195 -15.89 19.80 25.39
CA PHE A 195 -17.13 19.07 25.63
C PHE A 195 -17.55 19.42 27.06
N ASP A 196 -18.40 20.43 27.21
CA ASP A 196 -19.11 20.66 28.44
C ASP A 196 -20.02 19.45 28.66
N LYS A 197 -19.57 18.64 29.62
CA LYS A 197 -20.32 17.56 30.22
C LYS A 197 -21.21 18.22 31.28
N ASP A 198 -22.47 17.81 31.29
CA ASP A 198 -23.53 18.15 32.26
C ASP A 198 -24.44 19.34 31.88
N GLU A 199 -25.31 19.13 30.88
CA GLU A 199 -26.66 19.71 30.94
C GLU A 199 -27.57 18.70 31.66
N GLU A 200 -28.01 19.06 32.86
CA GLU A 200 -29.07 18.37 33.57
C GLU A 200 -30.35 18.40 32.73
N VAL A 201 -30.79 17.23 32.26
CA VAL A 201 -32.16 17.04 31.79
C VAL A 201 -33.02 16.83 33.03
N SER A 202 -33.66 17.89 33.50
CA SER A 202 -34.78 17.82 34.44
C SER A 202 -36.08 17.51 33.70
N ASP A 203 -36.82 16.59 34.30
CA ASP A 203 -38.28 16.40 34.27
C ASP A 203 -38.93 15.64 33.10
N MET A 204 -39.40 14.42 33.39
CA MET A 204 -40.82 14.16 33.65
C MET A 204 -41.06 12.67 33.96
N ASP A 205 -41.43 12.36 35.21
CA ASP A 205 -42.06 11.09 35.56
C ASP A 205 -43.44 11.04 34.89
N VAL A 206 -43.62 10.08 33.97
CA VAL A 206 -44.93 9.73 33.42
C VAL A 206 -45.52 8.65 34.32
N ASP A 207 -46.42 9.04 35.22
CA ASP A 207 -47.21 8.10 36.03
C ASP A 207 -48.04 7.21 35.10
N ILE A 208 -47.77 5.90 35.12
CA ILE A 208 -48.36 4.92 34.20
C ILE A 208 -49.55 4.16 34.80
N ASP A 209 -50.14 4.68 35.88
CA ASP A 209 -51.19 3.99 36.65
C ASP A 209 -52.64 4.41 36.29
N ASP A 210 -52.87 5.13 35.19
CA ASP A 210 -54.21 5.54 34.73
C ASP A 210 -54.57 5.03 33.30
N LEU A 211 -54.15 3.80 32.94
CA LEU A 211 -54.66 3.11 31.74
C LEU A 211 -55.37 1.78 32.06
#